data_AF-R7B457-F1
#
_entry.id   AF-R7B457-F1
#
_cell.length_a   1.000
_cell.length_b   1.000
_cell.length_c   1.000
_cell.angle_alpha   90.00
_cell.angle_beta   90.00
_cell.angle_gamma   90.00
#
_symmetry.space_group_name_H-M   'P 1'
#
loop_
_entity.id
_entity.type
_entity.pdbx_description
1 polymer ?
#
loop_
_entity_poly.entity_id
_entity_poly.type
_entity_poly.pdbx_seq_one_letter_code
_entity_poly.pdbx_strand_id
1 'polypeptide(L)'
;MSNITDKKISHAFLIEFIILGAIGIFIFSSHAYQDFCETMRHGLTVWDALFDGKLIDFYAYCGGNNGGIYCGSDTLGTYMDARYDFTIYVIFAIWNFPLWLIEHFGGGNIQNSFIAMLYAKSMLLAAVAVTGRLIIMISAKITGNTQSTPGLVLSYLSSCTLLASLLIIGQYDVLALIFILAGVYFYLNDNRRYFLICFIIANSMKYFGLLYLLPLLCLKEKNPLKLIGQLALSMSLSVFWKIFFSLGTYGTAVLSNNDGLISMLTDYQVFSGVSIFWVSYLALVIHCYKRKDMSQARHYHEVIFAGFVTYMLLYTATPAYPYWVVLLIPFMTIMLHTSGSLYGLNTWLTIMFESALLIKHYTWYPWCYSRVTYGNMLLYKLCPNKAVGAPDIGRYINYWIEKFPTWHIPVMLSTVFTAAGFALILLNRPKEAGDSGDSALTYTQNPVLMRIRLAISLLILLIPDIYYIGVTSGVLKNMQP
;
A
#
# COMPACT_ATOMS: atom_id res chain seq x y z
N MET A 1 16.44 22.96 28.85
CA MET A 1 16.07 22.15 30.04
C MET A 1 14.56 21.97 30.04
N SER A 2 14.07 20.90 29.43
CA SER A 2 12.63 20.61 29.27
C SER A 2 12.36 19.13 29.59
N ASN A 3 12.36 18.76 30.86
CA ASN A 3 11.90 17.45 31.32
C ASN A 3 10.36 17.37 31.43
N ILE A 4 9.63 18.05 30.54
CA ILE A 4 8.16 18.04 30.53
C ILE A 4 7.58 17.18 29.37
N THR A 5 8.40 16.67 28.44
CA THR A 5 7.90 16.43 27.06
C THR A 5 7.56 15.01 26.60
N ASP A 6 7.72 13.92 27.36
CA ASP A 6 7.32 12.57 26.84
C ASP A 6 6.20 11.87 27.63
N LYS A 7 6.16 11.98 28.96
CA LYS A 7 5.21 11.23 29.79
C LYS A 7 3.75 11.68 29.69
N LYS A 8 3.49 12.98 29.41
CA LYS A 8 2.13 13.52 29.31
C LYS A 8 1.49 13.27 27.93
N ILE A 9 2.27 13.13 26.87
CA ILE A 9 1.77 12.92 25.51
C ILE A 9 1.48 11.44 25.24
N SER A 10 2.15 10.50 25.92
CA SER A 10 1.84 9.06 25.82
C SER A 10 0.43 8.69 26.31
N HIS A 11 -0.17 9.51 27.18
CA HIS A 11 -1.55 9.32 27.65
C HIS A 11 -2.59 10.05 26.78
N ALA A 12 -2.18 11.01 25.95
CA ALA A 12 -3.10 11.86 25.19
C ALA A 12 -3.88 11.10 24.11
N PHE A 13 -3.31 10.01 23.60
CA PHE A 13 -3.89 9.18 22.54
C PHE A 13 -4.05 7.70 22.91
N LEU A 14 -3.94 7.34 24.20
CA LEU A 14 -3.97 5.94 24.62
C LEU A 14 -5.30 5.26 24.25
N ILE A 15 -6.42 5.95 24.48
CA ILE A 15 -7.76 5.45 24.16
C ILE A 15 -7.90 5.24 22.65
N GLU A 16 -7.38 6.17 21.86
CA GLU A 16 -7.38 6.15 20.41
C GLU A 16 -6.60 4.94 19.87
N PHE A 17 -5.43 4.65 20.45
CA PHE A 17 -4.66 3.45 20.11
C PHE A 17 -5.37 2.16 20.53
N ILE A 18 -6.04 2.13 21.69
CA ILE A 18 -6.82 0.97 22.15
C ILE A 18 -7.98 0.70 21.18
N ILE A 19 -8.75 1.73 20.83
CA ILE A 19 -9.88 1.63 19.89
C ILE A 19 -9.39 1.15 18.53
N LEU A 20 -8.33 1.78 18.00
CA LEU A 20 -7.72 1.42 16.74
C LEU A 20 -7.19 -0.02 16.74
N GLY A 21 -6.56 -0.44 17.83
CA GLY A 21 -6.05 -1.80 18.00
C GLY A 21 -7.18 -2.83 18.06
N ALA A 22 -8.24 -2.56 18.83
CA ALA A 22 -9.38 -3.47 18.97
C ALA A 22 -10.11 -3.66 17.63
N ILE A 23 -10.43 -2.56 16.93
CA ILE A 23 -11.07 -2.61 15.60
C ILE A 23 -10.12 -3.22 14.56
N GLY A 24 -8.85 -2.86 14.60
CA GLY A 24 -7.82 -3.42 13.72
C GLY A 24 -7.70 -4.95 13.86
N ILE A 25 -7.67 -5.47 15.09
CA ILE A 25 -7.64 -6.92 15.35
C ILE A 25 -8.92 -7.59 14.83
N PHE A 26 -10.08 -6.99 15.05
CA PHE A 26 -11.35 -7.50 14.55
C PHE A 26 -11.34 -7.64 13.02
N ILE A 27 -10.97 -6.59 12.30
CA ILE A 27 -10.91 -6.59 10.83
C ILE A 27 -9.84 -7.54 10.32
N PHE A 28 -8.64 -7.48 10.90
CA PHE A 28 -7.52 -8.36 10.53
C PHE A 28 -7.91 -9.84 10.63
N SER A 29 -8.69 -10.17 11.66
CA SER A 29 -9.17 -11.53 11.92
C SER A 29 -10.37 -11.93 11.07
N SER A 30 -11.03 -10.97 10.40
CA SER A 30 -12.27 -11.21 9.66
C SER A 30 -12.04 -11.38 8.16
N HIS A 31 -10.91 -10.92 7.63
CA HIS A 31 -10.65 -10.96 6.18
C HIS A 31 -9.39 -11.72 5.78
N ALA A 32 -9.37 -12.29 4.60
CA ALA A 32 -8.25 -12.87 3.87
C ALA A 32 -8.62 -12.84 2.37
N TYR A 33 -8.12 -11.83 1.65
CA TYR A 33 -8.37 -11.68 0.22
C TYR A 33 -7.45 -12.56 -0.62
N GLN A 34 -7.93 -12.92 -1.82
CA GLN A 34 -7.35 -13.97 -2.64
C GLN A 34 -5.91 -13.68 -3.09
N ASP A 35 -5.56 -12.45 -3.45
CA ASP A 35 -4.20 -12.09 -3.90
C ASP A 35 -3.15 -12.39 -2.82
N PHE A 36 -3.49 -12.20 -1.53
CA PHE A 36 -2.61 -12.56 -0.43
C PHE A 36 -2.48 -14.07 -0.31
N CYS A 37 -3.60 -14.81 -0.39
CA CYS A 37 -3.63 -16.26 -0.33
C CYS A 37 -2.80 -16.89 -1.46
N GLU A 38 -2.89 -16.37 -2.68
CA GLU A 38 -2.09 -16.77 -3.84
C GLU A 38 -0.58 -16.60 -3.56
N THR A 39 -0.19 -15.40 -3.16
CA THR A 39 1.23 -15.09 -2.94
C THR A 39 1.81 -15.88 -1.76
N MET A 40 1.01 -16.09 -0.71
CA MET A 40 1.33 -16.96 0.41
C MET A 40 1.57 -18.40 -0.05
N ARG A 41 0.65 -18.96 -0.84
CA ARG A 41 0.74 -20.33 -1.36
C ARG A 41 2.00 -20.50 -2.20
N HIS A 42 2.28 -19.58 -3.12
CA HIS A 42 3.51 -19.61 -3.91
C HIS A 42 4.78 -19.49 -3.06
N GLY A 43 4.73 -18.76 -1.94
CA GLY A 43 5.84 -18.75 -0.96
C GLY A 43 6.08 -20.11 -0.31
N LEU A 44 5.04 -20.89 -0.02
CA LEU A 44 5.19 -22.28 0.45
C LEU A 44 5.80 -23.16 -0.65
N THR A 45 5.32 -22.99 -1.89
CA THR A 45 5.82 -23.71 -3.07
C THR A 45 7.30 -23.48 -3.36
N VAL A 46 7.89 -22.36 -2.92
CA VAL A 46 9.35 -22.16 -3.00
C VAL A 46 10.09 -23.29 -2.29
N TRP A 47 9.61 -23.71 -1.11
CA TRP A 47 10.22 -24.81 -0.37
C TRP A 47 10.00 -26.14 -1.09
N ASP A 48 8.79 -26.42 -1.57
CA ASP A 48 8.51 -27.64 -2.34
C ASP A 48 9.43 -27.75 -3.56
N ALA A 49 9.52 -26.69 -4.37
CA ALA A 49 10.37 -26.64 -5.55
C ALA A 49 11.87 -26.78 -5.18
N LEU A 50 12.30 -26.21 -4.04
CA LEU A 50 13.67 -26.35 -3.56
C LEU A 50 13.99 -27.80 -3.16
N PHE A 51 13.13 -28.44 -2.35
CA PHE A 51 13.35 -29.81 -1.86
C PHE A 51 13.19 -30.87 -2.96
N ASP A 52 12.35 -30.60 -3.96
CA ASP A 52 12.19 -31.45 -5.15
C ASP A 52 13.33 -31.28 -6.18
N GLY A 53 14.26 -30.34 -5.95
CA GLY A 53 15.33 -30.02 -6.90
C GLY A 53 14.83 -29.34 -8.19
N LYS A 54 13.64 -28.72 -8.15
CA LYS A 54 12.95 -28.08 -9.28
C LYS A 54 12.86 -26.56 -9.15
N LEU A 55 13.73 -25.95 -8.34
CA LEU A 55 13.70 -24.51 -8.11
C LEU A 55 13.80 -23.70 -9.41
N ILE A 56 14.67 -24.10 -10.35
CA ILE A 56 14.83 -23.41 -11.64
C ILE A 56 13.54 -23.41 -12.48
N ASP A 57 12.66 -24.39 -12.24
CA ASP A 57 11.36 -24.53 -12.87
C ASP A 57 10.23 -23.92 -12.02
N PHE A 58 10.51 -23.14 -10.97
CA PHE A 58 9.51 -22.65 -10.00
C PHE A 58 8.22 -22.08 -10.63
N TYR A 59 8.33 -21.24 -11.67
CA TYR A 59 7.14 -20.66 -12.32
C TYR A 59 6.33 -21.72 -13.09
N ALA A 60 7.00 -22.69 -13.71
CA ALA A 60 6.35 -23.84 -14.31
C ALA A 60 5.81 -24.80 -13.25
N TYR A 61 6.46 -24.91 -12.10
CA TYR A 61 5.98 -25.68 -10.96
C TYR A 61 4.69 -25.05 -10.41
N CYS A 62 4.60 -23.72 -10.42
CA CYS A 62 3.41 -22.97 -10.03
C CYS A 62 2.27 -23.01 -11.07
N GLY A 63 2.56 -23.17 -12.36
CA GLY A 63 1.55 -23.05 -13.42
C GLY A 63 1.42 -24.22 -14.40
N GLY A 64 2.23 -25.27 -14.29
CA GLY A 64 2.48 -26.23 -15.36
C GLY A 64 1.26 -27.04 -15.79
N ASN A 65 0.89 -26.94 -17.09
CA ASN A 65 -0.08 -27.73 -17.88
C ASN A 65 -1.48 -28.07 -17.27
N ASN A 66 -1.77 -27.69 -16.02
CA ASN A 66 -2.94 -28.09 -15.24
C ASN A 66 -3.76 -26.88 -14.70
N GLY A 67 -3.43 -25.65 -15.11
CA GLY A 67 -4.26 -24.47 -14.80
C GLY A 67 -3.95 -23.75 -13.49
N GLY A 68 -2.74 -23.89 -12.92
CA GLY A 68 -2.26 -23.19 -11.72
C GLY A 68 -2.07 -24.08 -10.48
N ILE A 69 -1.61 -23.50 -9.35
CA ILE A 69 -1.65 -24.13 -8.01
C ILE A 69 -2.90 -23.69 -7.28
N TYR A 70 -3.54 -24.61 -6.54
CA TYR A 70 -4.71 -24.28 -5.73
C TYR A 70 -4.34 -23.31 -4.60
N CYS A 71 -4.87 -22.09 -4.68
CA CYS A 71 -4.59 -21.00 -3.77
C CYS A 71 -5.85 -20.64 -3.00
N GLY A 72 -5.75 -20.60 -1.66
CA GLY A 72 -6.86 -20.29 -0.76
C GLY A 72 -7.45 -21.53 -0.09
N SER A 73 -8.54 -21.31 0.64
CA SER A 73 -9.27 -22.38 1.33
C SER A 73 -10.07 -23.23 0.37
N ASP A 74 -10.32 -24.50 0.71
CA ASP A 74 -11.05 -25.48 -0.13
C ASP A 74 -12.46 -25.01 -0.54
N THR A 75 -13.04 -24.06 0.19
CA THR A 75 -14.38 -23.50 -0.06
C THR A 75 -14.41 -22.29 -1.00
N LEU A 76 -13.30 -21.56 -1.13
CA LEU A 76 -13.25 -20.24 -1.78
C LEU A 76 -11.97 -20.00 -2.60
N GLY A 77 -11.09 -21.00 -2.68
CA GLY A 77 -9.83 -20.94 -3.41
C GLY A 77 -10.00 -21.20 -4.90
N THR A 78 -8.96 -20.86 -5.65
CA THR A 78 -8.88 -21.03 -7.11
C THR A 78 -7.46 -21.36 -7.50
N TYR A 79 -7.30 -21.99 -8.65
CA TYR A 79 -5.98 -22.25 -9.22
C TYR A 79 -5.40 -20.97 -9.83
N MET A 80 -4.14 -20.65 -9.51
CA MET A 80 -3.45 -19.44 -9.96
C MET A 80 -1.97 -19.70 -10.24
N ASP A 81 -1.40 -18.91 -11.15
CA ASP A 81 0.02 -18.94 -11.51
C ASP A 81 0.80 -17.87 -10.74
N ALA A 82 2.10 -18.11 -10.51
CA ALA A 82 2.98 -17.12 -9.93
C ALA A 82 3.25 -15.95 -10.91
N ARG A 83 2.88 -14.72 -10.54
CA ARG A 83 2.97 -13.52 -11.41
C ARG A 83 4.08 -12.51 -11.08
N TYR A 84 4.67 -12.56 -9.89
CA TYR A 84 5.68 -11.60 -9.43
C TYR A 84 7.12 -12.07 -9.64
N ASP A 85 8.06 -11.12 -9.59
CA ASP A 85 9.49 -11.43 -9.49
C ASP A 85 9.80 -12.21 -8.20
N PHE A 86 10.76 -13.12 -8.28
CA PHE A 86 10.97 -14.16 -7.27
C PHE A 86 11.27 -13.65 -5.85
N THR A 87 11.83 -12.45 -5.71
CA THR A 87 12.15 -11.87 -4.39
C THR A 87 10.94 -11.82 -3.44
N ILE A 88 9.73 -11.54 -3.95
CA ILE A 88 8.55 -11.51 -3.07
C ILE A 88 8.27 -12.91 -2.49
N TYR A 89 8.37 -13.96 -3.30
CA TYR A 89 8.12 -15.33 -2.85
C TYR A 89 9.18 -15.79 -1.86
N VAL A 90 10.44 -15.36 -1.99
CA VAL A 90 11.48 -15.63 -0.98
C VAL A 90 11.09 -15.07 0.39
N ILE A 91 10.56 -13.85 0.44
CA ILE A 91 10.13 -13.23 1.71
C ILE A 91 8.95 -14.00 2.31
N PHE A 92 7.97 -14.38 1.48
CA PHE A 92 6.85 -15.21 1.92
C PHE A 92 7.30 -16.60 2.37
N ALA A 93 8.26 -17.21 1.69
CA ALA A 93 8.83 -18.51 2.03
C ALA A 93 9.51 -18.47 3.40
N ILE A 94 10.35 -17.46 3.65
CA ILE A 94 11.05 -17.28 4.94
C ILE A 94 10.03 -17.11 6.07
N TRP A 95 9.05 -16.21 5.91
CA TRP A 95 8.07 -15.96 6.97
C TRP A 95 7.18 -17.17 7.23
N ASN A 96 6.73 -17.85 6.17
CA ASN A 96 5.79 -18.97 6.28
C ASN A 96 6.48 -20.34 6.38
N PHE A 97 7.78 -20.39 6.61
CA PHE A 97 8.50 -21.65 6.79
C PHE A 97 7.89 -22.55 7.90
N PRO A 98 7.45 -22.02 9.06
CA PRO A 98 6.76 -22.86 10.05
C PRO A 98 5.44 -23.44 9.54
N LEU A 99 4.70 -22.70 8.71
CA LEU A 99 3.46 -23.19 8.10
C LEU A 99 3.75 -24.27 7.05
N TRP A 100 4.81 -24.11 6.27
CA TRP A 100 5.27 -25.13 5.34
C TRP A 100 5.63 -26.44 6.08
N LEU A 101 6.37 -26.38 7.19
CA LEU A 101 6.69 -27.57 8.00
C LEU A 101 5.42 -28.28 8.50
N ILE A 102 4.45 -27.52 9.00
CA ILE A 102 3.17 -28.09 9.47
C ILE A 102 2.44 -28.78 8.33
N GLU A 103 2.36 -28.16 7.15
CA GLU A 103 1.66 -28.72 6.00
C GLU A 103 2.39 -29.94 5.43
N HIS A 104 3.71 -29.85 5.27
CA HIS A 104 4.54 -30.89 4.66
C HIS A 104 4.56 -32.19 5.49
N PHE A 105 4.63 -32.09 6.82
CA PHE A 105 4.65 -33.27 7.69
C PHE A 105 3.28 -33.67 8.24
N GLY A 106 2.37 -32.71 8.43
CA GLY A 106 1.04 -32.95 8.99
C GLY A 106 -0.04 -33.23 7.94
N GLY A 107 0.19 -32.87 6.68
CA GLY A 107 -0.79 -32.93 5.59
C GLY A 107 -1.90 -31.89 5.70
N GLY A 108 -2.74 -31.84 4.66
CA GLY A 108 -3.86 -30.89 4.56
C GLY A 108 -3.48 -29.56 3.92
N ASN A 109 -4.45 -28.67 3.72
CA ASN A 109 -4.24 -27.33 3.20
C ASN A 109 -4.22 -26.32 4.36
N ILE A 110 -3.07 -25.71 4.63
CA ILE A 110 -2.87 -24.78 5.74
C ILE A 110 -3.75 -23.53 5.63
N GLN A 111 -4.17 -23.17 4.42
CA GLN A 111 -5.07 -22.03 4.17
C GLN A 111 -6.52 -22.31 4.62
N ASN A 112 -6.84 -23.54 5.03
CA ASN A 112 -8.08 -23.85 5.75
C ASN A 112 -8.03 -23.50 7.24
N SER A 113 -6.82 -23.36 7.81
CA SER A 113 -6.64 -23.07 9.22
C SER A 113 -6.72 -21.57 9.49
N PHE A 114 -7.71 -21.17 10.28
CA PHE A 114 -7.87 -19.78 10.73
C PHE A 114 -6.62 -19.25 11.42
N ILE A 115 -6.04 -20.03 12.34
CA ILE A 115 -4.84 -19.61 13.07
C ILE A 115 -3.64 -19.49 12.14
N ALA A 116 -3.49 -20.40 11.18
CA ALA A 116 -2.40 -20.31 10.22
C ALA A 116 -2.55 -19.11 9.29
N MET A 117 -3.77 -18.78 8.87
CA MET A 117 -4.04 -17.56 8.09
C MET A 117 -3.72 -16.29 8.89
N LEU A 118 -4.05 -16.23 10.18
CA LEU A 118 -3.63 -15.12 11.04
C LEU A 118 -2.11 -15.02 11.13
N TYR A 119 -1.43 -16.15 11.32
CA TYR A 119 0.04 -16.18 11.36
C TYR A 119 0.65 -15.69 10.04
N ALA A 120 0.19 -16.19 8.91
CA ALA A 120 0.70 -15.79 7.60
C ALA A 120 0.53 -14.28 7.39
N LYS A 121 -0.69 -13.77 7.62
CA LYS A 121 -0.99 -12.34 7.49
C LYS A 121 -0.25 -11.45 8.49
N SER A 122 0.23 -11.99 9.61
CA SER A 122 0.91 -11.19 10.64
C SER A 122 2.20 -10.53 10.14
N MET A 123 2.77 -11.00 9.02
CA MET A 123 3.85 -10.31 8.31
C MET A 123 3.47 -8.87 7.94
N LEU A 124 2.21 -8.60 7.62
CA LEU A 124 1.74 -7.27 7.25
C LEU A 124 1.73 -6.33 8.47
N LEU A 125 1.43 -6.86 9.65
CA LEU A 125 1.52 -6.09 10.91
C LEU A 125 2.98 -5.77 11.25
N ALA A 126 3.89 -6.74 11.05
CA ALA A 126 5.31 -6.50 11.19
C ALA A 126 5.81 -5.44 10.19
N ALA A 127 5.35 -5.51 8.95
CA ALA A 127 5.69 -4.53 7.92
C ALA A 127 5.23 -3.12 8.28
N VAL A 128 4.00 -2.96 8.79
CA VAL A 128 3.47 -1.68 9.30
C VAL A 128 4.28 -1.13 10.45
N ALA A 129 4.72 -1.99 11.38
CA ALA A 129 5.56 -1.56 12.48
C ALA A 129 6.91 -1.03 11.98
N VAL A 130 7.51 -1.70 10.99
CA VAL A 130 8.78 -1.28 10.37
C VAL A 130 8.60 0.01 9.58
N THR A 131 7.58 0.14 8.73
CA THR A 131 7.30 1.37 7.98
C THR A 131 6.97 2.53 8.92
N GLY A 132 6.20 2.29 9.99
CA GLY A 132 5.94 3.27 11.04
C GLY A 132 7.22 3.77 11.72
N ARG A 133 8.16 2.86 12.03
CA ARG A 133 9.47 3.24 12.57
C ARG A 133 10.28 4.07 11.58
N LEU A 134 10.28 3.71 10.30
CA LEU A 134 10.96 4.47 9.25
C LEU A 134 10.35 5.87 9.07
N ILE A 135 9.02 5.99 9.13
CA ILE A 135 8.30 7.28 9.10
C ILE A 135 8.74 8.16 10.27
N ILE A 136 8.83 7.62 11.50
CA ILE A 136 9.35 8.36 12.67
C ILE A 136 10.77 8.83 12.40
N MET A 137 11.66 7.95 11.93
CA MET A 137 13.07 8.26 11.69
C MET A 137 13.25 9.33 10.59
N ILE A 138 12.47 9.26 9.52
CA ILE A 138 12.48 10.24 8.44
C ILE A 138 11.92 11.57 8.94
N SER A 139 10.74 11.58 9.58
CA SER A 139 10.14 12.79 10.13
C SER A 139 11.07 13.48 11.14
N ALA A 140 11.68 12.71 12.04
CA ALA A 140 12.69 13.20 12.99
C ALA A 140 13.87 13.87 12.30
N LYS A 141 14.38 13.26 11.21
CA LYS A 141 15.48 13.82 10.41
C LYS A 141 15.12 15.15 9.77
N ILE A 142 13.88 15.29 9.30
CA ILE A 142 13.40 16.51 8.64
C ILE A 142 13.18 17.64 9.66
N THR A 143 12.64 17.28 10.82
CA THR A 143 12.09 18.25 11.78
C THR A 143 13.02 18.56 12.95
N GLY A 144 14.13 17.83 13.07
CA GLY A 144 15.05 17.94 14.20
C GLY A 144 14.45 17.43 15.51
N ASN A 145 13.58 16.41 15.47
CA ASN A 145 12.85 15.86 16.63
C ASN A 145 11.88 16.83 17.33
N THR A 146 11.40 17.87 16.65
CA THR A 146 10.50 18.87 17.24
C THR A 146 9.03 18.44 17.27
N GLN A 147 8.69 17.26 16.72
CA GLN A 147 7.31 16.82 16.51
C GLN A 147 6.88 15.68 17.44
N SER A 148 5.58 15.67 17.75
CA SER A 148 4.96 14.62 18.57
C SER A 148 4.92 13.29 17.82
N THR A 149 5.73 12.35 18.29
CA THR A 149 5.81 10.97 17.77
C THR A 149 4.45 10.25 17.86
N PRO A 150 3.69 10.30 18.98
CA PRO A 150 2.40 9.61 19.06
C PRO A 150 1.38 10.09 18.03
N GLY A 151 1.28 11.40 17.78
CA GLY A 151 0.34 11.92 16.78
C GLY A 151 0.74 11.58 15.34
N LEU A 152 2.04 11.53 15.04
CA LEU A 152 2.55 11.05 13.74
C LEU A 152 2.16 9.59 13.49
N VAL A 153 2.41 8.73 14.48
CA VAL A 153 2.04 7.31 14.42
C VAL A 153 0.54 7.13 14.32
N LEU A 154 -0.24 7.90 15.10
CA LEU A 154 -1.69 7.84 15.03
C LEU A 154 -2.20 8.28 13.65
N SER A 155 -1.65 9.35 13.05
CA SER A 155 -2.02 9.75 11.69
C SER A 155 -1.73 8.66 10.66
N TYR A 156 -0.58 7.99 10.75
CA TYR A 156 -0.25 6.87 9.89
C TYR A 156 -1.26 5.73 10.07
N LEU A 157 -1.42 5.24 11.31
CA LEU A 157 -2.19 4.04 11.61
C LEU A 157 -3.72 4.25 11.52
N SER A 158 -4.21 5.49 11.59
CA SER A 158 -5.64 5.80 11.42
C SER A 158 -6.05 6.14 9.99
N SER A 159 -5.16 5.95 9.01
CA SER A 159 -5.51 6.03 7.59
C SER A 159 -6.44 4.87 7.19
N CYS A 160 -7.69 5.16 6.81
CA CYS A 160 -8.63 4.09 6.45
C CYS A 160 -8.21 3.35 5.18
N THR A 161 -7.57 4.02 4.22
CA THR A 161 -7.07 3.41 2.99
C THR A 161 -5.85 2.52 3.25
N LEU A 162 -4.95 2.91 4.16
CA LEU A 162 -3.88 2.04 4.65
C LEU A 162 -4.44 0.77 5.30
N LEU A 163 -5.35 0.94 6.26
CA LEU A 163 -5.94 -0.17 7.00
C LEU A 163 -6.76 -1.10 6.09
N ALA A 164 -7.53 -0.55 5.16
CA ALA A 164 -8.27 -1.37 4.18
C ALA A 164 -7.30 -2.18 3.30
N SER A 165 -6.23 -1.54 2.80
CA SER A 165 -5.22 -2.22 1.97
C SER A 165 -4.56 -3.37 2.71
N LEU A 166 -4.32 -3.25 4.01
CA LEU A 166 -3.56 -4.22 4.78
C LEU A 166 -4.42 -5.25 5.51
N LEU A 167 -5.48 -4.82 6.18
CA LEU A 167 -6.27 -5.66 7.08
C LEU A 167 -7.36 -6.43 6.30
N ILE A 168 -7.99 -5.76 5.33
CA ILE A 168 -9.04 -6.35 4.49
C ILE A 168 -8.42 -7.07 3.29
N ILE A 169 -7.64 -6.34 2.48
CA ILE A 169 -7.10 -6.84 1.21
C ILE A 169 -5.81 -7.65 1.42
N GLY A 170 -5.08 -7.45 2.53
CA GLY A 170 -3.85 -8.19 2.78
C GLY A 170 -2.69 -7.78 1.88
N GLN A 171 -2.61 -6.52 1.45
CA GLN A 171 -1.67 -6.13 0.42
C GLN A 171 -0.22 -6.08 0.89
N TYR A 172 0.59 -6.92 0.28
CA TYR A 172 2.02 -7.10 0.60
C TYR A 172 2.95 -6.11 -0.12
N ASP A 173 2.43 -5.17 -0.91
CA ASP A 173 3.22 -4.05 -1.46
C ASP A 173 3.89 -3.22 -0.35
N VAL A 174 3.35 -3.26 0.88
CA VAL A 174 3.98 -2.69 2.08
C VAL A 174 5.38 -3.29 2.34
N LEU A 175 5.67 -4.51 1.90
CA LEU A 175 6.99 -5.11 2.03
C LEU A 175 8.02 -4.41 1.13
N ALA A 176 7.65 -4.07 -0.11
CA ALA A 176 8.50 -3.24 -0.98
C ALA A 176 8.64 -1.82 -0.42
N LEU A 177 7.57 -1.29 0.20
CA LEU A 177 7.56 0.03 0.84
C LEU A 177 8.55 0.15 2.00
N ILE A 178 8.81 -0.93 2.76
CA ILE A 178 9.88 -0.95 3.78
C ILE A 178 11.21 -0.53 3.15
N PHE A 179 11.56 -1.15 2.03
CA PHE A 179 12.82 -0.88 1.34
C PHE A 179 12.81 0.49 0.67
N ILE A 180 11.68 0.95 0.11
CA ILE A 180 11.55 2.30 -0.43
C ILE A 180 11.83 3.34 0.66
N LEU A 181 11.17 3.23 1.83
CA LEU A 181 11.37 4.16 2.95
C LEU A 181 12.76 4.05 3.58
N ALA A 182 13.32 2.85 3.71
CA ALA A 182 14.69 2.67 4.16
C ALA A 182 15.68 3.33 3.19
N GLY A 183 15.43 3.19 1.87
CA GLY A 183 16.18 3.88 0.82
C GLY A 183 16.11 5.40 0.98
N VAL A 184 14.93 5.97 1.21
CA VAL A 184 14.75 7.39 1.50
C VAL A 184 15.55 7.80 2.75
N TYR A 185 15.46 7.03 3.83
CA TYR A 185 16.22 7.33 5.05
C TYR A 185 17.73 7.35 4.78
N PHE A 186 18.27 6.37 4.06
CA PHE A 186 19.70 6.36 3.70
C PHE A 186 20.07 7.48 2.73
N TYR A 187 19.17 7.83 1.79
CA TYR A 187 19.35 8.95 0.88
C TYR A 187 19.47 10.28 1.62
N LEU A 188 18.63 10.52 2.62
CA LEU A 188 18.64 11.72 3.48
C LEU A 188 19.86 11.77 4.42
N ASN A 189 20.55 10.64 4.62
CA ASN A 189 21.79 10.54 5.38
C ASN A 189 23.03 10.42 4.49
N ASP A 190 22.90 10.75 3.19
CA ASP A 190 23.98 10.71 2.19
C ASP A 190 24.68 9.34 2.06
N ASN A 191 24.01 8.25 2.48
CA ASN A 191 24.54 6.90 2.37
C ASN A 191 24.10 6.24 1.06
N ARG A 192 24.85 6.53 -0.01
CA ARG A 192 24.55 6.08 -1.38
C ARG A 192 24.49 4.55 -1.53
N ARG A 193 25.36 3.82 -0.83
CA ARG A 193 25.45 2.36 -0.93
C ARG A 193 24.16 1.70 -0.45
N TYR A 194 23.72 2.00 0.77
CA TYR A 194 22.50 1.40 1.30
C TYR A 194 21.23 1.95 0.63
N PHE A 195 21.24 3.22 0.21
CA PHE A 195 20.18 3.77 -0.64
C PHE A 195 19.96 2.91 -1.89
N LEU A 196 21.02 2.60 -2.66
CA LEU A 196 20.88 1.79 -3.87
C LEU A 196 20.50 0.33 -3.57
N ILE A 197 21.08 -0.29 -2.53
CA ILE A 197 20.72 -1.66 -2.12
C ILE A 197 19.23 -1.76 -1.80
N CYS A 198 18.67 -0.79 -1.07
CA CYS A 198 17.25 -0.75 -0.78
C CYS A 198 16.39 -0.72 -2.05
N PHE A 199 16.72 0.13 -3.03
CA PHE A 199 15.96 0.18 -4.28
C PHE A 199 16.16 -1.06 -5.18
N ILE A 200 17.33 -1.71 -5.16
CA ILE A 200 17.55 -3.01 -5.83
C ILE A 200 16.56 -4.05 -5.29
N ILE A 201 16.43 -4.15 -3.97
CA ILE A 201 15.52 -5.11 -3.33
C ILE A 201 14.06 -4.73 -3.62
N ALA A 202 13.68 -3.46 -3.39
CA ALA A 202 12.30 -2.99 -3.62
C ALA A 202 11.83 -3.27 -5.05
N ASN A 203 12.64 -2.93 -6.06
CA ASN A 203 12.28 -3.08 -7.46
C ASN A 203 12.22 -4.55 -7.90
N SER A 204 12.98 -5.43 -7.26
CA SER A 204 12.90 -6.88 -7.48
C SER A 204 11.67 -7.54 -6.86
N MET A 205 10.93 -6.83 -6.02
CA MET A 205 9.64 -7.28 -5.49
C MET A 205 8.50 -6.73 -6.35
N LYS A 206 8.58 -5.42 -6.66
CA LYS A 206 7.63 -4.72 -7.54
C LYS A 206 8.23 -3.41 -8.05
N TYR A 207 7.95 -3.08 -9.30
CA TYR A 207 8.59 -1.94 -9.98
C TYR A 207 8.15 -0.54 -9.52
N PHE A 208 7.32 -0.41 -8.47
CA PHE A 208 6.90 0.90 -7.96
C PHE A 208 8.03 1.74 -7.36
N GLY A 209 9.12 1.10 -6.91
CA GLY A 209 10.29 1.82 -6.44
C GLY A 209 10.96 2.63 -7.56
N LEU A 210 10.94 2.15 -8.81
CA LEU A 210 11.53 2.84 -9.96
C LEU A 210 10.90 4.21 -10.20
N LEU A 211 9.58 4.28 -10.07
CA LEU A 211 8.82 5.51 -10.30
C LEU A 211 9.27 6.61 -9.34
N TYR A 212 9.63 6.28 -8.10
CA TYR A 212 10.10 7.29 -7.16
C TYR A 212 11.63 7.47 -7.20
N LEU A 213 12.38 6.42 -7.53
CA LEU A 213 13.82 6.45 -7.64
C LEU A 213 14.31 7.52 -8.63
N LEU A 214 13.69 7.64 -9.81
CA LEU A 214 14.12 8.60 -10.82
C LEU A 214 14.03 10.06 -10.33
N PRO A 215 12.89 10.57 -9.82
CA PRO A 215 12.81 11.89 -9.19
C PRO A 215 13.85 12.10 -8.09
N LEU A 216 14.08 11.11 -7.22
CA LEU A 216 15.10 11.19 -6.15
C LEU A 216 16.52 11.33 -6.69
N LEU A 217 16.87 10.52 -7.70
CA LEU A 217 18.16 10.62 -8.35
C LEU A 217 18.32 11.98 -9.01
N CYS A 218 17.30 12.47 -9.72
CA CYS A 218 17.31 13.79 -10.35
C CYS A 218 17.48 14.93 -9.36
N LEU A 219 17.10 14.81 -8.08
CA LEU A 219 17.35 15.84 -7.07
C LEU A 219 18.84 16.01 -6.73
N LYS A 220 19.68 14.97 -6.91
CA LYS A 220 21.13 14.99 -6.58
C LYS A 220 22.05 14.89 -7.80
N GLU A 221 21.77 13.95 -8.70
CA GLU A 221 22.60 13.65 -9.87
C GLU A 221 22.05 14.33 -11.13
N LYS A 222 22.94 15.03 -11.85
CA LYS A 222 22.62 15.78 -13.07
C LYS A 222 23.30 15.21 -14.31
N ASN A 223 24.19 14.23 -14.14
CA ASN A 223 24.78 13.54 -15.26
C ASN A 223 23.82 12.43 -15.76
N PRO A 224 23.31 12.51 -17.00
CA PRO A 224 22.32 11.55 -17.51
C PRO A 224 22.86 10.11 -17.59
N LEU A 225 24.16 9.91 -17.87
CA LEU A 225 24.75 8.58 -17.91
C LEU A 225 24.80 7.94 -16.51
N LYS A 226 25.12 8.73 -15.48
CA LYS A 226 25.08 8.25 -14.09
C LYS A 226 23.66 7.93 -13.65
N LEU A 227 22.67 8.74 -14.05
CA LEU A 227 21.26 8.46 -13.80
C LEU A 227 20.85 7.12 -14.42
N ILE A 228 21.11 6.92 -15.72
CA ILE A 228 20.81 5.67 -16.43
C ILE A 228 21.51 4.48 -15.76
N GLY A 229 22.80 4.61 -15.43
CA GLY A 229 23.56 3.56 -14.75
C GLY A 229 22.98 3.18 -13.38
N GLN A 230 22.50 4.15 -12.59
CA GLN A 230 21.86 3.89 -11.30
C GLN A 230 20.48 3.25 -11.44
N LEU A 231 19.70 3.66 -12.43
CA LEU A 231 18.40 3.02 -12.74
C LEU A 231 18.62 1.58 -13.18
N ALA A 232 19.57 1.33 -14.10
CA ALA A 232 19.92 -0.03 -14.54
C ALA A 232 20.41 -0.89 -13.37
N LEU A 233 21.28 -0.35 -12.52
CA LEU A 233 21.75 -1.04 -11.32
C LEU A 233 20.58 -1.41 -10.39
N SER A 234 19.60 -0.52 -10.21
CA SER A 234 18.42 -0.79 -9.38
C SER A 234 17.53 -1.92 -9.90
N MET A 235 17.71 -2.33 -11.16
CA MET A 235 17.00 -3.44 -11.79
C MET A 235 17.79 -4.75 -11.80
N SER A 236 19.05 -4.73 -11.36
CA SER A 236 19.98 -5.86 -11.46
C SER A 236 19.43 -7.16 -10.87
N LEU A 237 18.81 -7.12 -9.68
CA LEU A 237 18.26 -8.31 -9.04
C LEU A 237 17.02 -8.87 -9.76
N SER A 238 16.15 -7.99 -10.29
CA SER A 238 15.01 -8.42 -11.14
C SER A 238 15.50 -9.10 -12.42
N VAL A 239 16.49 -8.50 -13.09
CA VAL A 239 17.11 -9.08 -14.30
C VAL A 239 17.78 -10.41 -13.98
N PHE A 240 18.49 -10.50 -12.84
CA PHE A 240 19.09 -11.75 -12.38
C PHE A 240 18.05 -12.87 -12.25
N TRP A 241 16.92 -12.62 -11.59
CA TRP A 241 15.86 -13.63 -11.46
C TRP A 241 15.32 -14.08 -12.81
N LYS A 242 15.01 -13.14 -13.70
CA LYS A 242 14.51 -13.47 -15.04
C LYS A 242 15.48 -14.33 -15.82
N ILE A 243 16.77 -13.99 -15.80
CA ILE A 243 17.79 -14.81 -16.45
C ILE A 243 17.83 -16.20 -15.79
N PHE A 244 17.89 -16.27 -14.45
CA PHE A 244 17.96 -17.53 -13.73
C PHE A 244 16.79 -18.49 -14.07
N PHE A 245 15.55 -18.00 -14.03
CA PHE A 245 14.37 -18.82 -14.33
C PHE A 245 14.14 -19.02 -15.83
N SER A 246 14.72 -18.19 -16.70
CA SER A 246 14.68 -18.42 -18.16
C SER A 246 15.48 -19.65 -18.60
N LEU A 247 16.34 -20.19 -17.74
CA LEU A 247 17.11 -21.40 -17.98
C LEU A 247 16.30 -22.68 -17.68
N GLY A 248 15.11 -22.56 -17.10
CA GLY A 248 14.20 -23.68 -16.84
C GLY A 248 13.37 -24.09 -18.06
N THR A 249 12.58 -25.14 -17.89
CA THR A 249 11.81 -25.85 -18.94
C THR A 249 10.84 -24.95 -19.70
N TYR A 250 10.35 -23.86 -19.08
CA TYR A 250 9.41 -22.89 -19.69
C TYR A 250 9.94 -21.45 -19.67
N GLY A 251 11.25 -21.27 -19.84
CA GLY A 251 11.91 -19.97 -19.68
C GLY A 251 11.36 -18.81 -20.53
N THR A 252 10.74 -19.09 -21.68
CA THR A 252 10.14 -18.05 -22.54
C THR A 252 8.88 -17.41 -21.94
N ALA A 253 8.07 -18.17 -21.20
CA ALA A 253 6.86 -17.65 -20.55
C ALA A 253 7.17 -16.72 -19.36
N VAL A 254 8.30 -16.96 -18.69
CA VAL A 254 8.79 -16.10 -17.59
C VAL A 254 9.20 -14.71 -18.09
N LEU A 255 9.70 -14.62 -19.32
CA LEU A 255 10.15 -13.36 -19.91
C LEU A 255 9.00 -12.49 -20.43
N SER A 256 7.84 -13.06 -20.76
CA SER A 256 6.69 -12.35 -21.34
C SER A 256 5.75 -11.68 -20.33
N ASN A 257 5.93 -11.89 -19.02
CA ASN A 257 4.92 -11.56 -18.01
C ASN A 257 4.90 -10.08 -17.53
N ASN A 258 5.48 -9.15 -18.30
CA ASN A 258 5.83 -7.81 -17.80
C ASN A 258 5.08 -6.63 -18.44
N ASP A 259 4.17 -6.88 -19.37
CA ASP A 259 3.48 -5.82 -20.13
C ASP A 259 2.44 -5.03 -19.29
N GLY A 260 2.01 -5.58 -18.16
CA GLY A 260 0.91 -5.04 -17.35
C GLY A 260 1.17 -3.64 -16.79
N LEU A 261 2.36 -3.36 -16.23
CA LEU A 261 2.62 -2.04 -15.65
C LEU A 261 2.72 -0.96 -16.72
N ILE A 262 3.44 -1.19 -17.81
CA ILE A 262 3.63 -0.19 -18.88
C ILE A 262 2.29 0.10 -19.57
N SER A 263 1.49 -0.94 -19.85
CA SER A 263 0.13 -0.81 -20.37
C SER A 263 -0.69 0.08 -19.45
N MET A 264 -0.67 -0.20 -18.14
CA MET A 264 -1.42 0.56 -17.15
C MET A 264 -0.98 2.03 -17.04
N LEU A 265 0.32 2.33 -17.08
CA LEU A 265 0.85 3.70 -17.07
C LEU A 265 0.48 4.49 -18.36
N THR A 266 0.02 3.80 -19.40
CA THR A 266 -0.31 4.39 -20.70
C THR A 266 -1.81 4.42 -20.96
N ASP A 267 -2.63 3.82 -20.09
CA ASP A 267 -4.06 3.59 -20.30
C ASP A 267 -4.88 4.88 -20.34
N TYR A 268 -4.63 5.80 -19.41
CA TYR A 268 -5.35 7.08 -19.37
C TYR A 268 -4.68 8.11 -20.28
N GLN A 269 -5.35 8.40 -21.41
CA GLN A 269 -4.82 9.24 -22.48
C GLN A 269 -5.69 10.48 -22.70
N VAL A 270 -5.05 11.56 -23.16
CA VAL A 270 -5.68 12.79 -23.66
C VAL A 270 -5.15 13.11 -25.05
N PHE A 271 -5.93 13.89 -25.82
CA PHE A 271 -5.61 14.18 -27.23
C PHE A 271 -5.38 12.89 -28.03
N SER A 272 -4.63 12.94 -29.12
CA SER A 272 -4.29 11.81 -29.99
C SER A 272 -3.34 10.77 -29.35
N GLY A 273 -3.66 10.27 -28.17
CA GLY A 273 -2.95 9.16 -27.50
C GLY A 273 -1.88 9.54 -26.49
N VAL A 274 -1.89 10.77 -25.97
CA VAL A 274 -0.87 11.23 -25.01
C VAL A 274 -1.23 10.76 -23.59
N SER A 275 -0.40 9.91 -22.99
CA SER A 275 -0.62 9.45 -21.60
C SER A 275 -0.52 10.60 -20.58
N ILE A 276 -1.57 10.74 -19.78
CA ILE A 276 -1.65 11.75 -18.70
C ILE A 276 -0.55 11.50 -17.66
N PHE A 277 -0.32 10.22 -17.32
CA PHE A 277 0.70 9.83 -16.35
C PHE A 277 2.08 10.24 -16.82
N TRP A 278 2.48 9.86 -18.05
CA TRP A 278 3.84 10.14 -18.54
C TRP A 278 4.12 11.63 -18.68
N VAL A 279 3.16 12.43 -19.14
CA VAL A 279 3.32 13.89 -19.22
C VAL A 279 3.50 14.50 -17.83
N SER A 280 2.63 14.15 -16.89
CA SER A 280 2.66 14.69 -15.53
C SER A 280 3.91 14.24 -14.76
N TYR A 281 4.30 12.98 -14.95
CA TYR A 281 5.47 12.38 -14.34
C TYR A 281 6.77 12.99 -14.91
N LEU A 282 6.84 13.21 -16.23
CA LEU A 282 7.98 13.89 -16.84
C LEU A 282 8.11 15.33 -16.34
N ALA A 283 6.99 16.04 -16.13
CA ALA A 283 7.01 17.36 -15.52
C ALA A 283 7.60 17.34 -14.09
N LEU A 284 7.25 16.33 -13.28
CA LEU A 284 7.88 16.11 -11.97
C LEU A 284 9.38 15.81 -12.08
N VAL A 285 9.78 14.93 -13.00
CA VAL A 285 11.20 14.59 -13.20
C VAL A 285 12.00 15.83 -13.62
N ILE A 286 11.49 16.63 -14.55
CA ILE A 286 12.09 17.91 -14.97
C ILE A 286 12.15 18.89 -13.79
N HIS A 287 11.10 18.95 -12.98
CA HIS A 287 11.07 19.77 -11.76
C HIS A 287 12.23 19.40 -10.83
N CYS A 288 12.36 18.12 -10.46
CA CYS A 288 13.45 17.61 -9.61
C CYS A 288 14.83 17.83 -10.25
N TYR A 289 14.96 17.62 -11.56
CA TYR A 289 16.22 17.77 -12.29
C TYR A 289 16.70 19.23 -12.32
N LYS A 290 15.79 20.21 -12.40
CA LYS A 290 16.15 21.64 -12.43
C LYS A 290 16.58 22.20 -11.06
N ARG A 291 16.19 21.56 -9.95
CA ARG A 291 16.58 22.01 -8.60
C ARG A 291 18.07 21.80 -8.35
N LYS A 292 18.80 22.87 -8.03
CA LYS A 292 20.21 22.84 -7.62
C LYS A 292 20.39 23.71 -6.38
N ASP A 293 21.48 23.46 -5.65
CA ASP A 293 22.00 24.34 -4.59
C ASP A 293 20.95 24.76 -3.56
N MET A 294 20.13 23.81 -3.13
CA MET A 294 19.07 24.04 -2.14
C MET A 294 19.62 23.92 -0.72
N SER A 295 19.02 24.67 0.20
CA SER A 295 19.23 24.42 1.63
C SER A 295 18.85 22.98 1.99
N GLN A 296 19.49 22.42 3.03
CA GLN A 296 19.24 21.05 3.46
C GLN A 296 17.76 20.82 3.83
N ALA A 297 17.14 21.77 4.54
CA ALA A 297 15.73 21.71 4.90
C ALA A 297 14.82 21.66 3.66
N ARG A 298 15.10 22.52 2.66
CA ARG A 298 14.38 22.50 1.38
C ARG A 298 14.55 21.17 0.66
N HIS A 299 15.78 20.64 0.60
CA HIS A 299 16.07 19.37 -0.04
C HIS A 299 15.26 18.22 0.59
N TYR A 300 15.19 18.18 1.92
CA TYR A 300 14.40 17.18 2.64
C TYR A 300 12.91 17.26 2.33
N HIS A 301 12.34 18.47 2.23
CA HIS A 301 10.94 18.66 1.86
C HIS A 301 10.68 18.24 0.41
N GLU A 302 11.59 18.55 -0.52
CA GLU A 302 11.50 18.12 -1.93
C GLU A 302 11.55 16.60 -2.08
N VAL A 303 12.32 15.89 -1.24
CA VAL A 303 12.34 14.42 -1.23
C VAL A 303 10.96 13.85 -0.89
N ILE A 304 10.33 14.32 0.19
CA ILE A 304 9.00 13.84 0.61
C ILE A 304 7.93 14.24 -0.39
N PHE A 305 7.97 15.49 -0.87
CA PHE A 305 7.04 16.01 -1.85
C PHE A 305 7.10 15.22 -3.16
N ALA A 306 8.30 14.91 -3.66
CA ALA A 306 8.45 14.09 -4.86
C ALA A 306 7.83 12.70 -4.68
N GLY A 307 7.98 12.07 -3.50
CA GLY A 307 7.36 10.77 -3.21
C GLY A 307 5.84 10.84 -3.18
N PHE A 308 5.30 11.88 -2.54
CA PHE A 308 3.87 12.14 -2.54
C PHE A 308 3.32 12.35 -3.95
N VAL A 309 3.93 13.22 -4.75
CA VAL A 309 3.48 13.51 -6.13
C VAL A 309 3.61 12.27 -7.02
N THR A 310 4.71 11.52 -6.95
CA THR A 310 4.89 10.29 -7.74
C THR A 310 3.74 9.31 -7.54
N TYR A 311 3.42 8.99 -6.28
CA TYR A 311 2.38 8.01 -5.99
C TYR A 311 0.97 8.58 -6.13
N MET A 312 0.79 9.90 -5.98
CA MET A 312 -0.48 10.56 -6.31
C MET A 312 -0.76 10.47 -7.81
N LEU A 313 0.25 10.71 -8.66
CA LEU A 313 0.14 10.57 -10.12
C LEU A 313 -0.14 9.13 -10.53
N LEU A 314 0.55 8.16 -9.91
CA LEU A 314 0.23 6.75 -10.12
C LEU A 314 -1.26 6.51 -9.83
N TYR A 315 -1.80 7.10 -8.76
CA TYR A 315 -3.17 6.83 -8.34
C TYR A 315 -4.25 7.54 -9.18
N THR A 316 -3.99 8.77 -9.64
CA THR A 316 -4.99 9.59 -10.35
C THR A 316 -4.91 9.50 -11.86
N ALA A 317 -3.72 9.24 -12.40
CA ALA A 317 -3.47 9.26 -13.84
C ALA A 317 -3.38 7.86 -14.46
N THR A 318 -3.78 6.82 -13.73
CA THR A 318 -3.81 5.43 -14.20
C THR A 318 -4.99 4.67 -13.57
N PRO A 319 -5.42 3.52 -14.12
CA PRO A 319 -6.44 2.66 -13.51
C PRO A 319 -5.87 1.87 -12.32
N ALA A 320 -5.37 2.58 -11.31
CA ALA A 320 -4.71 1.97 -10.16
C ALA A 320 -5.63 1.09 -9.32
N TYR A 321 -5.11 -0.06 -8.89
CA TYR A 321 -5.77 -0.96 -7.96
C TYR A 321 -5.92 -0.32 -6.58
N PRO A 322 -6.98 -0.66 -5.83
CA PRO A 322 -7.40 0.06 -4.63
C PRO A 322 -6.34 0.10 -3.52
N TYR A 323 -5.47 -0.90 -3.50
CA TYR A 323 -4.50 -1.15 -2.45
C TYR A 323 -3.11 -0.53 -2.70
N TRP A 324 -2.84 0.01 -3.89
CA TRP A 324 -1.55 0.69 -4.18
C TRP A 324 -1.41 2.05 -3.50
N VAL A 325 -2.51 2.58 -2.98
CA VAL A 325 -2.52 3.80 -2.14
C VAL A 325 -1.59 3.66 -0.93
N VAL A 326 -1.29 2.44 -0.47
CA VAL A 326 -0.30 2.17 0.61
C VAL A 326 1.04 2.85 0.37
N LEU A 327 1.47 3.01 -0.89
CA LEU A 327 2.73 3.65 -1.26
C LEU A 327 2.72 5.16 -0.98
N LEU A 328 1.55 5.80 -1.09
CA LEU A 328 1.35 7.24 -0.92
C LEU A 328 1.31 7.66 0.56
N ILE A 329 0.71 6.82 1.42
CA ILE A 329 0.35 7.18 2.80
C ILE A 329 1.54 7.64 3.66
N PRO A 330 2.74 7.02 3.62
CA PRO A 330 3.88 7.50 4.40
C PRO A 330 4.28 8.93 4.05
N PHE A 331 4.34 9.27 2.77
CA PHE A 331 4.73 10.60 2.30
C PHE A 331 3.66 11.63 2.67
N MET A 332 2.39 11.28 2.49
CA MET A 332 1.27 12.12 2.92
C MET A 332 1.29 12.37 4.44
N THR A 333 1.61 11.35 5.23
CA THR A 333 1.70 11.45 6.70
C THR A 333 2.86 12.33 7.13
N ILE A 334 4.05 12.14 6.56
CA ILE A 334 5.21 12.98 6.86
C ILE A 334 4.92 14.42 6.45
N MET A 335 4.38 14.64 5.25
CA MET A 335 4.03 15.95 4.73
C MET A 335 3.03 16.68 5.63
N LEU A 336 1.97 16.00 6.08
CA LEU A 336 0.98 16.53 7.03
C LEU A 336 1.67 17.04 8.30
N HIS A 337 2.61 16.27 8.83
CA HIS A 337 3.30 16.64 10.05
C HIS A 337 4.35 17.72 9.81
N THR A 338 4.91 17.85 8.61
CA THR A 338 5.87 18.92 8.26
C THR A 338 5.23 20.23 7.77
N SER A 339 3.90 20.33 7.71
CA SER A 339 3.21 21.44 7.03
C SER A 339 2.97 22.70 7.87
N GLY A 340 3.45 22.76 9.12
CA GLY A 340 3.35 23.95 9.96
C GLY A 340 1.90 24.44 10.14
N SER A 341 1.66 25.71 9.79
CA SER A 341 0.35 26.38 9.86
C SER A 341 -0.76 25.69 9.05
N LEU A 342 -0.41 24.91 8.01
CA LEU A 342 -1.36 24.21 7.15
C LEU A 342 -1.87 22.88 7.72
N TYR A 343 -1.38 22.44 8.89
CA TYR A 343 -1.72 21.13 9.47
C TYR A 343 -3.23 20.86 9.54
N GLY A 344 -4.02 21.83 10.00
CA GLY A 344 -5.47 21.66 10.14
C GLY A 344 -6.17 21.45 8.79
N LEU A 345 -5.85 22.30 7.81
CA LEU A 345 -6.41 22.20 6.45
C LEU A 345 -5.96 20.91 5.76
N ASN A 346 -4.67 20.57 5.85
CA ASN A 346 -4.14 19.33 5.31
C ASN A 346 -4.83 18.12 5.94
N THR A 347 -5.09 18.13 7.25
CA THR A 347 -5.81 17.02 7.90
C THR A 347 -7.20 16.84 7.30
N TRP A 348 -7.96 17.93 7.08
CA TRP A 348 -9.27 17.84 6.40
C TRP A 348 -9.17 17.33 4.97
N LEU A 349 -8.18 17.80 4.20
CA LEU A 349 -7.94 17.32 2.84
C LEU A 349 -7.58 15.83 2.83
N THR A 350 -6.80 15.33 3.80
CA THR A 350 -6.52 13.90 3.92
C THR A 350 -7.77 13.08 4.28
N ILE A 351 -8.64 13.59 5.17
CA ILE A 351 -9.93 12.94 5.48
C ILE A 351 -10.78 12.85 4.21
N MET A 352 -10.92 13.94 3.46
CA MET A 352 -11.69 13.97 2.21
C MET A 352 -11.10 13.02 1.17
N PHE A 353 -9.77 13.04 1.01
CA PHE A 353 -9.04 12.16 0.09
C PHE A 353 -9.30 10.69 0.42
N GLU A 354 -9.00 10.26 1.65
CA GLU A 354 -9.07 8.85 2.05
C GLU A 354 -10.51 8.33 2.08
N SER A 355 -11.45 9.14 2.59
CA SER A 355 -12.87 8.78 2.69
C SER A 355 -13.49 8.59 1.31
N ALA A 356 -13.33 9.58 0.41
CA ALA A 356 -13.89 9.52 -0.92
C ALA A 356 -13.27 8.36 -1.72
N LEU A 357 -11.96 8.15 -1.55
CA LEU A 357 -11.25 7.09 -2.23
C LEU A 357 -11.69 5.68 -1.78
N LEU A 358 -11.79 5.43 -0.47
CA LEU A 358 -12.18 4.12 0.03
C LEU A 358 -13.64 3.78 -0.32
N ILE A 359 -14.56 4.75 -0.20
CA ILE A 359 -15.96 4.54 -0.60
C ILE A 359 -16.06 4.26 -2.10
N LYS A 360 -15.26 4.94 -2.95
CA LYS A 360 -15.15 4.62 -4.37
C LYS A 360 -14.70 3.18 -4.58
N HIS A 361 -13.77 2.67 -3.77
CA HIS A 361 -13.30 1.30 -3.94
C HIS A 361 -14.36 0.25 -3.63
N TYR A 362 -15.22 0.49 -2.66
CA TYR A 362 -16.33 -0.42 -2.36
C TYR A 362 -17.28 -0.59 -3.55
N THR A 363 -17.42 0.45 -4.39
CA THR A 363 -18.30 0.41 -5.57
C THR A 363 -17.58 -0.02 -6.85
N TRP A 364 -16.33 0.41 -7.05
CA TRP A 364 -15.56 0.18 -8.28
C TRP A 364 -14.75 -1.12 -8.26
N TYR A 365 -14.34 -1.58 -7.08
CA TYR A 365 -13.59 -2.81 -6.86
C TYR A 365 -14.32 -3.74 -5.88
N PRO A 366 -15.61 -4.07 -6.13
CA PRO A 366 -16.44 -4.77 -5.15
C PRO A 366 -15.89 -6.15 -4.76
N TRP A 367 -15.14 -6.82 -5.65
CA TRP A 367 -14.55 -8.12 -5.37
C TRP A 367 -13.53 -8.07 -4.22
N CYS A 368 -12.81 -6.96 -4.05
CA CYS A 368 -11.86 -6.72 -2.95
C CYS A 368 -12.53 -6.56 -1.57
N TYR A 369 -13.84 -6.34 -1.54
CA TYR A 369 -14.64 -6.10 -0.32
C TYR A 369 -15.87 -7.00 -0.27
N SER A 370 -15.80 -8.12 -0.98
CA SER A 370 -16.91 -9.06 -1.12
C SER A 370 -16.85 -10.17 -0.07
N ARG A 371 -17.88 -11.04 -0.09
CA ARG A 371 -17.96 -12.22 0.77
C ARG A 371 -16.73 -13.13 0.71
N VAL A 372 -16.02 -13.14 -0.43
CA VAL A 372 -14.85 -13.99 -0.66
C VAL A 372 -13.74 -13.67 0.33
N THR A 373 -13.65 -12.40 0.75
CA THR A 373 -12.65 -11.98 1.73
C THR A 373 -12.86 -12.61 3.11
N TYR A 374 -14.06 -13.05 3.49
CA TYR A 374 -14.28 -13.62 4.84
C TYR A 374 -13.92 -15.11 4.94
N GLY A 375 -13.51 -15.74 3.83
CA GLY A 375 -13.32 -17.19 3.74
C GLY A 375 -12.46 -17.78 4.84
N ASN A 376 -13.01 -18.70 5.62
CA ASN A 376 -12.36 -19.34 6.78
C ASN A 376 -11.85 -18.41 7.88
N MET A 377 -12.25 -17.13 7.86
CA MET A 377 -11.92 -16.12 8.85
C MET A 377 -13.02 -15.95 9.91
N LEU A 378 -12.79 -15.07 10.89
CA LEU A 378 -13.60 -14.92 12.10
C LEU A 378 -15.09 -14.72 11.79
N LEU A 379 -15.44 -13.71 10.97
CA LEU A 379 -16.84 -13.41 10.69
C LEU A 379 -17.55 -14.51 9.91
N TYR A 380 -16.86 -15.25 9.05
CA TYR A 380 -17.45 -16.42 8.40
C TYR A 380 -17.76 -17.54 9.40
N LYS A 381 -16.92 -17.73 10.41
CA LYS A 381 -17.16 -18.73 11.48
C LYS A 381 -18.29 -18.32 12.42
N LEU A 382 -18.39 -17.03 12.76
CA LEU A 382 -19.42 -16.51 13.66
C LEU A 382 -20.79 -16.37 12.96
N CYS A 383 -20.76 -15.91 11.72
CA CYS A 383 -21.94 -15.64 10.91
C CYS A 383 -21.78 -16.32 9.53
N PRO A 384 -21.88 -17.66 9.47
CA PRO A 384 -21.74 -18.39 8.22
C PRO A 384 -22.89 -17.99 7.28
N ASN A 385 -22.54 -17.43 6.13
CA ASN A 385 -23.53 -17.04 5.15
C ASN A 385 -24.09 -18.29 4.44
N LYS A 386 -25.32 -18.68 4.80
CA LYS A 386 -26.05 -19.80 4.16
C LYS A 386 -26.68 -19.42 2.82
N ALA A 387 -26.68 -18.13 2.44
CA ALA A 387 -27.33 -17.66 1.21
C ALA A 387 -26.36 -17.74 0.03
N VAL A 388 -26.57 -18.73 -0.83
CA VAL A 388 -26.02 -18.75 -2.20
C VAL A 388 -26.51 -17.49 -2.91
N GLY A 389 -25.58 -16.69 -3.46
CA GLY A 389 -25.92 -15.47 -4.22
C GLY A 389 -25.99 -14.12 -3.46
N ALA A 390 -25.56 -14.01 -2.20
CA ALA A 390 -25.54 -12.70 -1.51
C ALA A 390 -24.75 -11.62 -2.30
N PRO A 391 -25.36 -10.44 -2.59
CA PRO A 391 -24.72 -9.38 -3.37
C PRO A 391 -23.47 -8.84 -2.67
N ASP A 392 -22.51 -8.41 -3.47
CA ASP A 392 -21.35 -7.67 -2.97
C ASP A 392 -21.79 -6.28 -2.45
N ILE A 393 -21.01 -5.71 -1.53
CA ILE A 393 -21.29 -4.38 -0.96
C ILE A 393 -21.43 -3.31 -2.04
N GLY A 394 -20.72 -3.45 -3.16
CA GLY A 394 -20.81 -2.54 -4.29
C GLY A 394 -22.18 -2.59 -4.96
N ARG A 395 -22.75 -3.78 -5.19
CA ARG A 395 -24.12 -3.98 -5.68
C ARG A 395 -25.16 -3.45 -4.71
N TYR A 396 -24.93 -3.56 -3.41
CA TYR A 396 -25.84 -2.97 -2.42
C TYR A 396 -25.80 -1.44 -2.45
N ILE A 397 -24.60 -0.86 -2.44
CA ILE A 397 -24.42 0.57 -2.59
C ILE A 397 -25.05 1.01 -3.92
N ASN A 398 -24.78 0.30 -5.02
CA ASN A 398 -25.37 0.57 -6.34
C ASN A 398 -26.90 0.42 -6.37
N TYR A 399 -27.49 -0.55 -5.67
CA TYR A 399 -28.95 -0.75 -5.59
C TYR A 399 -29.66 0.39 -4.86
N TRP A 400 -29.12 0.84 -3.73
CA TRP A 400 -29.62 2.06 -3.06
C TRP A 400 -29.45 3.29 -3.94
N ILE A 401 -28.37 3.29 -4.74
CA ILE A 401 -28.08 4.32 -5.70
C ILE A 401 -28.93 4.22 -6.96
N GLU A 402 -29.52 3.08 -7.36
CA GLU A 402 -30.32 2.95 -8.61
C GLU A 402 -31.52 3.91 -8.67
N LYS A 403 -31.91 4.54 -7.55
CA LYS A 403 -32.80 5.72 -7.51
C LYS A 403 -32.14 7.03 -8.02
N PHE A 404 -30.88 6.96 -8.42
CA PHE A 404 -29.94 7.96 -8.95
C PHE A 404 -29.15 7.28 -10.10
N PRO A 405 -28.63 8.01 -11.09
CA PRO A 405 -27.86 7.35 -12.16
C PRO A 405 -26.52 6.81 -11.62
N THR A 406 -26.34 5.49 -11.70
CA THR A 406 -25.32 4.68 -11.00
C THR A 406 -23.87 5.06 -11.28
N TRP A 407 -23.59 5.76 -12.39
CA TRP A 407 -22.23 6.17 -12.77
C TRP A 407 -21.76 7.47 -12.09
N HIS A 408 -22.66 8.30 -11.57
CA HIS A 408 -22.28 9.61 -11.04
C HIS A 408 -21.51 9.54 -9.72
N ILE A 409 -21.82 8.59 -8.84
CA ILE A 409 -21.22 8.55 -7.50
C ILE A 409 -19.73 8.19 -7.54
N PRO A 410 -19.28 7.13 -8.23
CA PRO A 410 -17.85 6.86 -8.40
C PRO A 410 -17.11 8.03 -9.05
N VAL A 411 -17.76 8.76 -9.97
CA VAL A 411 -17.20 9.97 -10.59
C VAL A 411 -17.10 11.12 -9.58
N MET A 412 -18.15 11.41 -8.82
CA MET A 412 -18.15 12.45 -7.78
C MET A 412 -17.10 12.16 -6.71
N LEU A 413 -17.04 10.93 -6.22
CA LEU A 413 -16.00 10.48 -5.28
C LEU A 413 -14.61 10.61 -5.91
N SER A 414 -14.48 10.28 -7.21
CA SER A 414 -13.23 10.48 -7.95
C SER A 414 -12.81 11.94 -8.00
N THR A 415 -13.74 12.85 -8.25
CA THR A 415 -13.51 14.30 -8.25
C THR A 415 -13.07 14.78 -6.86
N VAL A 416 -13.74 14.35 -5.79
CA VAL A 416 -13.41 14.77 -4.42
C VAL A 416 -12.01 14.32 -4.03
N PHE A 417 -11.66 13.03 -4.20
CA PHE A 417 -10.32 12.58 -3.82
C PHE A 417 -9.24 13.21 -4.70
N THR A 418 -9.50 13.36 -6.00
CA THR A 418 -8.54 13.97 -6.94
C THR A 418 -8.30 15.43 -6.60
N ALA A 419 -9.36 16.21 -6.38
CA ALA A 419 -9.27 17.61 -5.99
C ALA A 419 -8.55 17.80 -4.64
N ALA A 420 -8.87 16.97 -3.64
CA ALA A 420 -8.20 17.01 -2.35
C ALA A 420 -6.70 16.73 -2.45
N GLY A 421 -6.30 15.72 -3.24
CA GLY A 421 -4.89 15.43 -3.45
C GLY A 421 -4.15 16.51 -4.25
N PHE A 422 -4.77 17.08 -5.29
CA PHE A 422 -4.16 18.23 -5.98
C PHE A 422 -4.04 19.47 -5.08
N ALA A 423 -5.02 19.72 -4.21
CA ALA A 423 -4.91 20.76 -3.20
C ALA A 423 -3.74 20.51 -2.25
N LEU A 424 -3.53 19.26 -1.81
CA LEU A 424 -2.36 18.88 -1.01
C LEU A 424 -1.04 19.15 -1.76
N ILE A 425 -0.96 18.86 -3.07
CA ILE A 425 0.21 19.18 -3.90
C ILE A 425 0.46 20.69 -3.95
N LEU A 426 -0.58 21.49 -4.20
CA LEU A 426 -0.45 22.94 -4.35
C LEU A 426 -0.04 23.63 -3.05
N LEU A 427 -0.65 23.23 -1.93
CA LEU A 427 -0.43 23.83 -0.62
C LEU A 427 0.93 23.47 -0.01
N ASN A 428 1.40 22.23 -0.24
CA ASN A 428 2.62 21.72 0.38
C ASN A 428 3.85 21.77 -0.53
N ARG A 429 3.79 22.54 -1.62
CA ARG A 429 4.93 22.73 -2.52
C ARG A 429 6.12 23.34 -1.76
N PRO A 430 7.34 22.76 -1.84
CA PRO A 430 8.50 23.29 -1.12
C PRO A 430 8.91 24.71 -1.56
N LYS A 431 8.93 25.64 -0.59
CA LYS A 431 9.34 27.04 -0.74
C LYS A 431 10.77 27.27 -0.19
N GLU A 432 11.42 28.37 -0.57
CA GLU A 432 12.72 28.72 0.01
C GLU A 432 12.57 29.15 1.48
N ALA A 433 13.61 28.88 2.27
CA ALA A 433 13.70 29.32 3.67
C ALA A 433 13.89 30.86 3.69
N GLY A 434 12.77 31.59 3.66
CA GLY A 434 12.73 33.05 3.60
C GLY A 434 11.47 33.61 2.94
N ASP A 435 10.80 32.82 2.09
CA ASP A 435 9.58 33.25 1.37
C ASP A 435 8.29 33.19 2.20
N SER A 436 8.39 32.65 3.42
CA SER A 436 7.32 32.66 4.40
C SER A 436 7.94 33.00 5.74
N GLY A 437 7.46 34.07 6.39
CA GLY A 437 7.78 34.41 7.78
C GLY A 437 7.33 33.36 8.81
N ASP A 438 7.17 32.09 8.41
CA ASP A 438 6.90 30.95 9.27
C ASP A 438 8.21 30.55 9.95
N SER A 439 8.50 31.28 11.02
CA SER A 439 9.21 30.75 12.17
C SER A 439 8.63 29.39 12.56
N ALA A 440 9.46 28.37 12.41
CA ALA A 440 9.42 27.07 13.05
C ALA A 440 8.41 26.02 12.54
N LEU A 441 8.97 24.85 12.21
CA LEU A 441 8.37 23.53 12.01
C LEU A 441 7.47 23.03 13.18
N THR A 442 7.16 23.89 14.13
CA THR A 442 6.29 23.64 15.29
C THR A 442 4.86 24.00 14.93
N TYR A 443 4.08 22.99 14.58
CA TYR A 443 2.62 23.09 14.61
C TYR A 443 2.11 22.52 15.94
N THR A 444 0.99 23.02 16.42
CA THR A 444 0.32 22.42 17.58
C THR A 444 -0.66 21.37 17.06
N GLN A 445 -0.44 20.10 17.41
CA GLN A 445 -1.41 19.03 17.11
C GLN A 445 -2.76 19.41 17.69
N ASN A 446 -3.82 19.35 16.87
CA ASN A 446 -5.20 19.47 17.32
C ASN A 446 -5.75 18.06 17.62
N PRO A 447 -5.87 17.65 18.90
CA PRO A 447 -6.29 16.29 19.24
C PRO A 447 -7.74 16.02 18.85
N VAL A 448 -8.61 17.05 18.88
CA VAL A 448 -10.01 16.93 18.48
C VAL A 448 -10.11 16.58 17.00
N LEU A 449 -9.35 17.28 16.15
CA LEU A 449 -9.33 17.00 14.72
C LEU A 449 -8.80 15.59 14.42
N MET A 450 -7.79 15.12 15.16
CA MET A 450 -7.26 13.76 14.99
C MET A 450 -8.26 12.69 15.45
N ARG A 451 -9.05 12.96 16.51
CA ARG A 451 -10.16 12.09 16.93
C ARG A 451 -11.27 12.03 15.89
N ILE A 452 -11.63 13.17 15.27
CA ILE A 452 -12.60 13.23 14.17
C ILE A 452 -12.10 12.39 12.99
N ARG A 453 -10.82 12.57 12.60
CA ARG A 453 -10.20 11.75 11.56
C ARG A 453 -10.30 10.26 11.88
N LEU A 454 -9.89 9.85 13.08
CA LEU A 454 -9.96 8.46 13.52
C LEU A 454 -11.38 7.91 13.45
N ALA A 455 -12.36 8.64 13.99
CA ALA A 455 -13.76 8.23 13.99
C ALA A 455 -14.30 8.02 12.57
N ILE A 456 -14.08 8.97 11.67
CA ILE A 456 -14.49 8.86 10.26
C ILE A 456 -13.80 7.67 9.59
N SER A 457 -12.48 7.53 9.77
CA SER A 457 -11.71 6.42 9.19
C SER A 457 -12.23 5.07 9.63
N LEU A 458 -12.50 4.88 10.93
CA LEU A 458 -12.99 3.61 11.47
C LEU A 458 -14.43 3.32 11.02
N LEU A 459 -15.30 4.33 10.95
CA LEU A 459 -16.67 4.17 10.47
C LEU A 459 -16.69 3.70 9.01
N ILE A 460 -15.86 4.29 8.14
CA ILE A 460 -15.79 3.90 6.72
C ILE A 460 -15.16 2.52 6.56
N LEU A 461 -14.14 2.21 7.36
CA LEU A 461 -13.44 0.93 7.30
C LEU A 461 -14.35 -0.25 7.70
N LEU A 462 -15.29 -0.04 8.63
CA LEU A 462 -16.21 -1.08 9.12
C LEU A 462 -17.42 -1.32 8.20
N ILE A 463 -17.62 -0.54 7.14
CA ILE A 463 -18.81 -0.69 6.26
C ILE A 463 -18.94 -2.11 5.69
N PRO A 464 -17.87 -2.76 5.16
CA PRO A 464 -17.96 -4.15 4.68
C PRO A 464 -18.43 -5.14 5.73
N ASP A 465 -17.93 -5.03 6.97
CA ASP A 465 -18.26 -5.93 8.08
C ASP A 465 -19.71 -5.74 8.53
N ILE A 466 -20.14 -4.49 8.69
CA ILE A 466 -21.52 -4.13 9.07
C ILE A 466 -22.49 -4.67 8.01
N TYR A 467 -22.15 -4.52 6.73
CA TYR A 467 -22.94 -5.05 5.64
C TYR A 467 -23.03 -6.58 5.70
N TYR A 468 -21.89 -7.27 5.86
CA TYR A 468 -21.84 -8.73 5.96
C TYR A 468 -22.69 -9.26 7.12
N ILE A 469 -22.60 -8.65 8.30
CA ILE A 469 -23.40 -8.99 9.49
C ILE A 469 -24.88 -8.72 9.23
N GLY A 470 -25.23 -7.59 8.63
CA GLY A 470 -26.61 -7.23 8.31
C GLY A 470 -27.28 -8.21 7.33
N VAL A 471 -26.54 -8.69 6.32
CA VAL A 471 -27.03 -9.70 5.37
C VAL A 471 -27.20 -11.05 6.05
N THR A 472 -26.20 -11.51 6.81
CA THR A 472 -26.21 -12.85 7.42
C THR A 472 -27.18 -13.00 8.59
N SER A 473 -27.39 -11.94 9.39
CA SER A 473 -28.43 -11.88 10.42
C SER A 473 -29.85 -11.78 9.85
N GLY A 474 -29.95 -11.44 8.56
CA GLY A 474 -31.21 -11.25 7.87
C GLY A 474 -31.90 -9.92 8.16
N VAL A 475 -31.23 -8.97 8.82
CA VAL A 475 -31.71 -7.59 8.96
C VAL A 475 -31.84 -6.93 7.59
N LEU A 476 -30.98 -7.29 6.64
CA LEU A 476 -31.00 -6.81 5.26
C LEU A 476 -31.73 -7.76 4.28
N LYS A 477 -32.56 -8.71 4.77
CA LYS A 477 -33.25 -9.76 3.97
C LYS A 477 -34.12 -9.25 2.82
N ASN A 478 -34.60 -8.00 2.88
CA ASN A 478 -35.54 -7.43 1.91
C ASN A 478 -34.88 -6.49 0.90
N MET A 479 -33.56 -6.56 0.73
CA MET A 479 -32.81 -5.70 -0.20
C MET A 479 -32.10 -6.55 -1.26
N GLN A 480 -32.80 -7.57 -1.78
CA GLN A 480 -32.45 -8.24 -3.02
C GLN A 480 -33.17 -7.52 -4.17
N PRO A 481 -32.49 -7.25 -5.31
CA PRO A 481 -33.18 -6.92 -6.55
C PRO A 481 -34.19 -7.99 -6.94
#